data_AF-A0AAD1N251-F1
#
_entry.id   AF-A0AAD1N251-F1
#
_cell.length_a   1.000
_cell.length_b   1.000
_cell.length_c   1.000
_cell.angle_alpha   90.00
_cell.angle_beta   90.00
_cell.angle_gamma   90.00
#
_symmetry.space_group_name_H-M   'P 1'
#
loop_
_entity.id
_entity.type
_entity.pdbx_description
1 polymer ?
#
loop_
_entity_poly.entity_id
_entity_poly.type
_entity_poly.pdbx_seq_one_letter_code
_entity_poly.pdbx_strand_id
1 'polypeptide(L)'
;MTTMTKRDAVDAAMSVAQQIAEGRLDPATLQQQAVAECRALAGEVSGPDSPLWSLQVDIARQVLSLGGIPATELAEWAAVFRRRAPEASEPPVPHDDPLPAVSSLSVAPSHDSGDAEADVSDDEPEPAALQGTSIVSALAALASAAQQAHAEPAPQRRADGDGYDPLRGFNPGATRRR
;
A
#
# COMPACT_ATOMS: atom_id res chain seq x y z
N MET A 1 19.62 -25.40 -8.40
CA MET A 1 18.90 -24.80 -7.24
C MET A 1 19.15 -25.67 -6.04
N THR A 2 19.88 -25.19 -5.04
CA THR A 2 20.04 -25.88 -3.77
C THR A 2 18.75 -25.71 -2.96
N THR A 3 18.11 -26.81 -2.60
CA THR A 3 16.92 -26.82 -1.75
C THR A 3 17.32 -26.47 -0.32
N MET A 4 16.88 -25.31 0.15
CA MET A 4 17.06 -24.87 1.54
C MET A 4 16.29 -25.81 2.48
N THR A 5 16.95 -26.40 3.48
CA THR A 5 16.27 -27.24 4.48
C THR A 5 15.71 -26.39 5.62
N LYS A 6 14.77 -26.96 6.39
CA LYS A 6 14.23 -26.30 7.59
C LYS A 6 15.32 -25.93 8.59
N ARG A 7 16.34 -26.79 8.72
CA ARG A 7 17.46 -26.56 9.64
C ARG A 7 18.29 -25.34 9.20
N ASP A 8 18.58 -25.24 7.91
CA ASP A 8 19.33 -24.11 7.35
C ASP A 8 18.61 -22.77 7.57
N ALA A 9 17.28 -22.75 7.45
CA ALA A 9 16.49 -21.55 7.72
C ALA A 9 16.51 -21.12 9.19
N VAL A 10 16.44 -22.08 10.12
CA VAL A 10 16.55 -21.81 11.56
C VAL A 10 17.94 -21.31 11.92
N ASP A 11 18.99 -21.98 11.42
CA ASP A 11 20.37 -21.59 11.68
C ASP A 11 20.67 -20.18 11.12
N ALA A 12 20.13 -19.85 9.94
CA ALA A 12 20.23 -18.50 9.37
C ALA A 12 19.51 -17.45 10.22
N ALA A 13 18.28 -17.72 10.66
CA ALA A 13 17.52 -16.79 11.51
C ALA A 13 18.21 -16.56 12.87
N MET A 14 18.73 -17.62 13.51
CA MET A 14 19.47 -17.51 14.77
C MET A 14 20.78 -16.73 14.60
N SER A 15 21.48 -16.93 13.48
CA SER A 15 22.69 -16.15 13.14
C SER A 15 22.40 -14.66 13.03
N VAL A 16 21.30 -14.27 12.37
CA VAL A 16 20.87 -12.86 12.28
C VAL A 16 20.53 -12.31 13.66
N ALA A 17 19.76 -13.06 14.47
CA ALA A 17 19.41 -12.65 15.83
C ALA A 17 20.66 -12.44 16.71
N GLN A 18 21.65 -13.33 16.60
CA GLN A 18 22.92 -13.21 17.31
C GLN A 18 23.70 -11.95 16.86
N GLN A 19 23.76 -11.66 15.57
CA GLN A 19 24.45 -10.45 15.06
C GLN A 19 23.79 -9.15 15.55
N ILE A 20 22.47 -9.14 15.69
CA ILE A 20 21.73 -8.01 16.28
C ILE A 20 22.04 -7.88 17.77
N ALA A 21 22.01 -8.99 18.52
CA ALA A 21 22.31 -9.00 19.95
C ALA A 21 23.76 -8.56 20.25
N GLU A 22 24.71 -8.90 19.37
CA GLU A 22 26.10 -8.48 19.45
C GLU A 22 26.34 -7.03 18.98
N GLY A 23 25.31 -6.34 18.48
CA GLY A 23 25.41 -4.98 17.94
C GLY A 23 26.19 -4.88 16.63
N ARG A 24 26.46 -6.01 15.97
CA ARG A 24 27.13 -6.06 14.65
C ARG A 24 26.18 -5.74 13.51
N LEU A 25 24.88 -5.96 13.73
CA LEU A 25 23.83 -5.69 12.76
C LEU A 25 22.80 -4.76 13.42
N ASP A 26 22.71 -3.55 12.90
CA ASP A 26 21.68 -2.59 13.33
C ASP A 26 20.42 -2.77 12.45
N PRO A 27 19.26 -3.10 13.03
CA PRO A 27 18.00 -3.24 12.29
C PRO A 27 17.61 -1.97 11.53
N ALA A 28 17.90 -0.78 12.07
CA ALA A 28 17.57 0.47 11.41
C ALA A 28 18.41 0.66 10.13
N THR A 29 19.71 0.35 10.20
CA THR A 29 20.60 0.35 9.04
C THR A 29 20.14 -0.66 7.97
N LEU A 30 19.75 -1.88 8.38
CA LEU A 30 19.23 -2.87 7.44
C LEU A 30 17.95 -2.40 6.73
N GLN A 31 17.02 -1.79 7.46
CA GLN A 31 15.80 -1.26 6.87
C GLN A 31 16.11 -0.15 5.87
N GLN A 32 17.03 0.76 6.20
CA GLN A 32 17.45 1.82 5.28
C GLN A 32 18.07 1.24 4.01
N GLN A 33 18.92 0.21 4.14
CA GLN A 33 19.50 -0.50 3.00
C GLN A 33 18.42 -1.16 2.15
N ALA A 34 17.48 -1.89 2.75
CA ALA A 34 16.39 -2.54 2.02
C ALA A 34 15.54 -1.51 1.25
N VAL A 35 15.22 -0.36 1.86
CA VAL A 35 14.51 0.73 1.19
C VAL A 35 15.32 1.30 0.03
N ALA A 36 16.63 1.47 0.19
CA ALA A 36 17.51 1.94 -0.88
C ALA A 36 17.55 0.96 -2.05
N GLU A 37 17.65 -0.34 -1.77
CA GLU A 37 17.63 -1.40 -2.79
C GLU A 37 16.25 -1.48 -3.48
N CYS A 38 15.15 -1.43 -2.73
CA CYS A 38 13.81 -1.38 -3.31
C CYS A 38 13.64 -0.16 -4.23
N ARG A 39 14.16 1.02 -3.84
CA ARG A 39 14.13 2.22 -4.69
C ARG A 39 15.00 2.05 -5.92
N ALA A 40 16.16 1.42 -5.81
CA ALA A 40 17.03 1.18 -6.96
C ALA A 40 16.36 0.22 -7.97
N LEU A 41 15.70 -0.83 -7.48
CA LEU A 41 15.04 -1.82 -8.32
C LEU A 41 13.73 -1.33 -8.93
N ALA A 42 12.86 -0.71 -8.11
CA ALA A 42 11.51 -0.34 -8.53
C ALA A 42 11.37 1.12 -8.96
N GLY A 43 12.35 1.97 -8.65
CA GLY A 43 12.33 3.40 -8.96
C GLY A 43 12.66 3.71 -10.42
N GLU A 44 13.31 2.79 -11.13
CA GLU A 44 13.53 2.91 -12.58
C GLU A 44 12.39 2.22 -13.35
N VAL A 45 11.78 2.96 -14.28
CA VAL A 45 10.67 2.47 -15.10
C VAL A 45 11.17 2.32 -16.54
N SER A 46 11.54 1.09 -16.92
CA SER A 46 12.12 0.79 -18.24
C SER A 46 11.08 0.50 -19.34
N GLY A 47 9.78 0.57 -19.03
CA GLY A 47 8.69 0.34 -20.00
C GLY A 47 8.00 -1.01 -19.88
N PRO A 48 7.07 -1.33 -20.81
CA PRO A 48 6.16 -2.48 -20.72
C PRO A 48 6.82 -3.87 -20.66
N ASP A 49 8.02 -4.00 -21.20
CA ASP A 49 8.76 -5.28 -21.21
C ASP A 49 9.46 -5.58 -19.87
N SER A 50 9.42 -4.64 -18.91
CA SER A 50 9.97 -4.85 -17.57
C SER A 50 9.11 -5.84 -16.77
N PRO A 51 9.72 -6.80 -16.06
CA PRO A 51 8.98 -7.72 -15.18
C PRO A 51 8.28 -6.98 -14.02
N LEU A 52 8.72 -5.77 -13.68
CA LEU A 52 8.10 -4.94 -12.63
C LEU A 52 6.97 -4.04 -13.16
N TRP A 53 6.71 -4.02 -14.47
CA TRP A 53 5.81 -3.06 -15.10
C TRP A 53 4.38 -3.11 -14.55
N SER A 54 3.81 -4.32 -14.39
CA SER A 54 2.45 -4.47 -13.85
C SER A 54 2.32 -3.90 -12.44
N LEU A 55 3.28 -4.22 -11.56
CA LEU A 55 3.34 -3.69 -10.21
C LEU A 55 3.48 -2.17 -10.20
N GLN A 56 4.33 -1.60 -11.05
CA GLN A 56 4.52 -0.15 -11.16
C GLN A 56 3.23 0.56 -11.62
N VAL A 57 2.50 -0.03 -12.57
CA VAL A 57 1.19 0.50 -13.02
C VAL A 57 0.18 0.46 -11.88
N ASP A 58 0.11 -0.62 -11.11
CA ASP A 58 -0.84 -0.73 -10.01
C ASP A 58 -0.51 0.22 -8.86
N ILE A 59 0.77 0.39 -8.52
CA ILE A 59 1.22 1.42 -7.57
C ILE A 59 0.83 2.82 -8.07
N ALA A 60 1.09 3.14 -9.34
CA ALA A 60 0.74 4.43 -9.91
C ALA A 60 -0.77 4.71 -9.82
N ARG A 61 -1.62 3.71 -10.13
CA ARG A 61 -3.08 3.81 -9.98
C ARG A 61 -3.50 4.10 -8.54
N GLN A 62 -2.90 3.42 -7.56
CA GLN A 62 -3.18 3.65 -6.15
C GLN A 62 -2.73 5.04 -5.68
N VAL A 63 -1.55 5.50 -6.12
CA VAL A 63 -1.07 6.85 -5.82
C VAL A 63 -2.04 7.90 -6.38
N LEU A 64 -2.52 7.71 -7.60
CA LEU A 64 -3.51 8.60 -8.21
C LEU A 64 -4.85 8.57 -7.47
N SER A 65 -5.34 7.39 -7.05
CA SER A 65 -6.61 7.29 -6.31
C SER A 65 -6.56 7.94 -4.93
N LEU A 66 -5.37 7.97 -4.32
CA LEU A 66 -5.12 8.68 -3.06
C LEU A 66 -4.79 10.17 -3.25
N GLY A 67 -4.82 10.68 -4.48
CA GLY A 67 -4.54 12.08 -4.78
C GLY A 67 -3.06 12.47 -4.61
N GLY A 68 -2.14 11.52 -4.75
CA GLY A 68 -0.70 11.75 -4.59
C GLY A 68 -0.08 12.67 -5.64
N ILE A 69 -0.77 12.92 -6.76
CA ILE A 69 -0.41 13.90 -7.78
C ILE A 69 -1.59 14.87 -7.96
N PRO A 70 -1.37 16.20 -7.88
CA PRO A 70 -2.42 17.18 -8.13
C PRO A 70 -3.02 17.05 -9.54
N ALA A 71 -4.31 17.31 -9.68
CA ALA A 71 -5.01 17.20 -10.96
C ALA A 71 -4.43 18.13 -12.05
N THR A 72 -3.91 19.30 -11.67
CA THR A 72 -3.26 20.24 -12.59
C THR A 72 -1.97 19.65 -13.17
N GLU A 73 -1.14 19.05 -12.34
CA GLU A 73 0.09 18.39 -12.77
C GLU A 73 -0.21 17.18 -13.67
N LEU A 74 -1.23 16.38 -13.32
CA LEU A 74 -1.69 15.28 -14.17
C LEU A 74 -2.14 15.77 -15.56
N ALA A 75 -2.84 16.90 -15.63
CA ALA A 75 -3.29 17.47 -16.90
C ALA A 75 -2.14 17.95 -17.79
N GLU A 76 -1.09 18.52 -17.18
CA GLU A 76 0.15 18.90 -17.88
C GLU A 76 0.84 17.68 -18.48
N TRP A 77 1.02 16.62 -17.67
CA TRP A 77 1.61 15.37 -18.16
C TRP A 77 0.77 14.72 -19.27
N ALA A 78 -0.56 14.73 -19.16
CA ALA A 78 -1.44 14.24 -20.22
C ALA A 78 -1.26 15.02 -21.53
N ALA A 79 -1.03 16.34 -21.46
CA ALA A 79 -0.72 17.15 -22.63
C ALA A 79 0.65 16.78 -23.24
N VAL A 80 1.67 16.55 -22.41
CA VAL A 80 2.99 16.06 -22.85
C VAL A 80 2.86 14.70 -23.56
N PHE A 81 2.10 13.77 -23.01
CA PHE A 81 1.85 12.46 -23.62
C PHE A 81 1.16 12.58 -24.98
N ARG A 82 0.09 13.38 -25.09
CA ARG A 82 -0.60 13.62 -26.37
C ARG A 82 0.32 14.22 -27.43
N ARG A 83 1.19 15.15 -27.04
CA ARG A 83 2.17 15.76 -27.96
C ARG A 83 3.25 14.78 -28.41
N ARG A 84 3.58 13.79 -27.58
CA ARG A 84 4.60 12.77 -27.87
C ARG A 84 4.06 11.62 -28.71
N ALA A 85 2.79 11.27 -28.53
CA ALA A 85 2.10 10.38 -29.45
C ALA A 85 2.14 11.04 -30.82
N PRO A 86 2.75 10.43 -31.85
CA PRO A 86 2.59 10.94 -33.20
C PRO A 86 1.09 10.99 -33.44
N GLU A 87 0.58 12.19 -33.73
CA GLU A 87 -0.80 12.39 -34.15
C GLU A 87 -1.07 11.32 -35.19
N ALA A 88 -2.00 10.41 -34.90
CA ALA A 88 -2.49 9.47 -35.89
C ALA A 88 -3.11 10.36 -36.96
N SER A 89 -2.28 10.76 -37.92
CA SER A 89 -2.64 11.63 -39.01
C SER A 89 -3.83 10.97 -39.67
N GLU A 90 -5.02 11.52 -39.41
CA GLU A 90 -6.20 11.20 -40.17
C GLU A 90 -5.80 11.34 -41.64
N PRO A 91 -5.93 10.29 -42.48
CA PRO A 91 -5.56 10.41 -43.87
C PRO A 91 -6.34 11.60 -44.44
N PRO A 92 -5.69 12.52 -45.18
CA PRO A 92 -6.38 13.67 -45.73
C PRO A 92 -7.55 13.16 -46.56
N VAL A 93 -8.77 13.42 -46.08
CA VAL A 93 -9.97 13.18 -46.87
C VAL A 93 -9.80 14.04 -48.12
N PRO A 94 -9.84 13.46 -49.33
CA PRO A 94 -9.77 14.25 -50.55
C PRO A 94 -10.86 15.31 -50.50
N HIS A 95 -10.48 16.58 -50.51
CA HIS A 95 -11.41 17.69 -50.72
C HIS A 95 -11.93 17.62 -52.15
N ASP A 96 -12.97 16.84 -52.39
CA ASP A 96 -13.90 17.09 -53.48
C ASP A 96 -14.90 18.13 -52.99
N ASP A 97 -14.51 19.40 -53.15
CA ASP A 97 -15.44 20.51 -53.04
C ASP A 97 -15.57 21.17 -54.43
N PRO A 98 -16.73 21.03 -55.07
CA PRO A 98 -17.34 22.15 -55.75
C PRO A 98 -18.69 22.48 -55.08
N LEU A 99 -18.75 23.70 -54.54
CA LEU A 99 -19.94 24.45 -54.10
C LEU A 99 -21.12 24.38 -55.10
N PRO A 100 -22.35 24.88 -54.80
CA PRO A 100 -23.17 24.85 -53.58
C PRO A 100 -24.63 24.34 -53.81
N ALA A 101 -25.31 24.02 -52.70
CA ALA A 101 -26.76 24.00 -52.43
C ALA A 101 -27.75 23.29 -53.37
N VAL A 102 -28.36 22.21 -52.88
CA VAL A 102 -29.83 22.01 -52.99
C VAL A 102 -30.40 21.45 -51.68
N SER A 103 -31.39 22.14 -51.13
CA SER A 103 -32.30 21.62 -50.13
C SER A 103 -33.15 20.49 -50.71
N SER A 104 -33.25 19.37 -50.01
CA SER A 104 -34.38 18.46 -50.17
C SER A 104 -34.73 17.79 -48.84
N LEU A 105 -35.81 18.31 -48.28
CA LEU A 105 -36.93 17.65 -47.60
C LEU A 105 -36.70 16.55 -46.56
N SER A 106 -37.39 16.77 -45.44
CA SER A 106 -37.69 15.86 -44.33
C SER A 106 -38.19 14.47 -44.74
N VAL A 107 -37.71 13.45 -44.02
CA VAL A 107 -38.46 12.22 -43.71
C VAL A 107 -38.26 11.89 -42.23
N ALA A 108 -39.38 11.65 -41.55
CA ALA A 108 -39.53 11.38 -40.13
C ALA A 108 -39.09 9.93 -39.75
N PRO A 109 -38.88 9.63 -38.45
CA PRO A 109 -38.26 8.38 -38.01
C PRO A 109 -39.26 7.21 -37.99
N SER A 110 -38.82 6.04 -38.44
CA SER A 110 -39.50 4.76 -38.18
C SER A 110 -38.91 4.12 -36.93
N HIS A 111 -39.77 3.97 -35.93
CA HIS A 111 -39.63 3.04 -34.81
C HIS A 111 -39.65 1.60 -35.36
N ASP A 112 -38.67 0.78 -35.00
CA ASP A 112 -38.83 -0.67 -35.01
C ASP A 112 -38.40 -1.21 -33.66
N SER A 113 -39.36 -1.84 -32.98
CA SER A 113 -39.21 -2.42 -31.65
C SER A 113 -38.87 -3.89 -31.81
N GLY A 114 -37.64 -4.26 -31.47
CA GLY A 114 -37.19 -5.65 -31.35
C GLY A 114 -36.92 -5.98 -29.90
N ASP A 115 -37.91 -6.57 -29.25
CA ASP A 115 -37.88 -7.13 -27.90
C ASP A 115 -37.62 -8.64 -28.03
N ALA A 116 -36.52 -9.17 -27.48
CA ALA A 116 -36.31 -10.60 -27.21
C ALA A 116 -35.05 -10.84 -26.35
N GLU A 117 -35.29 -10.83 -25.05
CA GLU A 117 -34.66 -11.62 -23.98
C GLU A 117 -33.68 -12.72 -24.43
N ALA A 118 -32.42 -12.60 -24.02
CA ALA A 118 -31.46 -13.70 -23.97
C ALA A 118 -31.18 -14.07 -22.51
N ASP A 119 -31.78 -15.20 -22.14
CA ASP A 119 -31.61 -16.04 -20.96
C ASP A 119 -30.15 -16.11 -20.45
N VAL A 120 -29.90 -15.50 -19.29
CA VAL A 120 -28.65 -15.63 -18.52
C VAL A 120 -28.85 -16.77 -17.53
N SER A 121 -28.43 -17.97 -17.92
CA SER A 121 -28.17 -19.06 -16.97
C SER A 121 -26.85 -18.77 -16.25
N ASP A 122 -26.99 -18.21 -15.05
CA ASP A 122 -25.93 -18.03 -14.06
C ASP A 122 -25.81 -19.34 -13.25
N ASP A 123 -24.82 -20.17 -13.58
CA ASP A 123 -24.48 -21.36 -12.81
C ASP A 123 -23.02 -21.19 -12.35
N GLU A 124 -22.86 -20.42 -11.27
CA GLU A 124 -21.61 -20.16 -10.57
C GLU A 124 -21.30 -21.36 -9.64
N PRO A 125 -20.20 -22.11 -9.84
CA PRO A 125 -19.81 -23.12 -8.86
C PRO A 125 -19.22 -22.44 -7.62
N GLU A 126 -19.88 -22.65 -6.47
CA GLU A 126 -19.40 -22.28 -5.13
C GLU A 126 -17.90 -22.66 -4.95
N PRO A 127 -17.01 -21.70 -4.66
CA PRO A 127 -15.69 -22.02 -4.18
C PRO A 127 -15.81 -22.50 -2.73
N ALA A 128 -15.59 -23.80 -2.56
CA ALA A 128 -15.44 -24.46 -1.27
C ALA A 128 -14.66 -23.58 -0.29
N ALA A 129 -15.26 -23.34 0.88
CA ALA A 129 -14.67 -22.64 2.01
C ALA A 129 -13.37 -23.32 2.46
N LEU A 130 -12.25 -22.93 1.87
CA LEU A 130 -10.92 -23.10 2.45
C LEU A 130 -10.87 -22.16 3.66
N GLN A 131 -10.97 -22.74 4.85
CA GLN A 131 -10.58 -22.12 6.11
C GLN A 131 -9.06 -21.87 6.10
N GLY A 132 -8.61 -20.96 5.25
CA GLY A 132 -7.28 -20.40 5.25
C GLY A 132 -7.32 -19.13 6.08
N THR A 133 -6.63 -19.12 7.21
CA THR A 133 -6.33 -17.90 7.94
C THR A 133 -5.68 -16.92 6.97
N SER A 134 -6.40 -15.87 6.61
CA SER A 134 -5.92 -14.80 5.74
C SER A 134 -4.56 -14.32 6.23
N ILE A 135 -3.60 -14.17 5.32
CA ILE A 135 -2.26 -13.65 5.61
C ILE A 135 -2.36 -12.29 6.33
N VAL A 136 -3.42 -11.52 6.03
CA VAL A 136 -3.76 -10.27 6.71
C VAL A 136 -4.08 -10.50 8.20
N SER A 137 -4.83 -11.56 8.53
CA SER A 137 -5.12 -11.93 9.92
C SER A 137 -3.88 -12.44 10.66
N ALA A 138 -2.98 -13.14 9.97
CA ALA A 138 -1.71 -13.57 10.56
C ALA A 138 -0.77 -12.38 10.83
N LEU A 139 -0.69 -11.42 9.91
CA LEU A 139 0.06 -10.16 10.09
C LEU A 139 -0.54 -9.29 11.19
N ALA A 140 -1.87 -9.20 11.27
CA ALA A 140 -2.55 -8.48 12.33
C ALA A 140 -2.30 -9.12 13.71
N ALA A 141 -2.32 -10.45 13.81
CA ALA A 141 -1.99 -11.17 15.04
C ALA A 141 -0.53 -10.93 15.46
N LEU A 142 0.41 -10.91 14.51
CA LEU A 142 1.82 -10.63 14.78
C LEU A 142 2.05 -9.18 15.25
N ALA A 143 1.40 -8.21 14.60
CA ALA A 143 1.43 -6.81 15.03
C ALA A 143 0.82 -6.62 16.43
N SER A 144 -0.28 -7.32 16.72
CA SER A 144 -0.93 -7.27 18.03
C SER A 144 -0.06 -7.89 19.14
N ALA A 145 0.69 -8.96 18.85
CA ALA A 145 1.64 -9.55 19.79
C ALA A 145 2.85 -8.65 20.07
N ALA A 146 3.36 -7.94 19.05
CA ALA A 146 4.43 -6.96 19.21
C ALA A 146 3.99 -5.77 20.09
N GLN A 147 2.75 -5.30 19.93
CA GLN A 147 2.17 -4.24 20.76
C GLN A 147 2.05 -4.65 22.24
N GLN A 148 1.73 -5.92 22.51
CA GLN A 148 1.65 -6.46 23.88
C GLN A 148 3.03 -6.66 24.52
N ALA A 149 4.07 -6.97 23.74
CA ALA A 149 5.44 -7.09 24.25
C ALA A 149 6.06 -5.74 24.63
N HIS A 150 5.61 -4.64 24.02
CA HIS A 150 6.01 -3.28 24.38
C HIS A 150 5.16 -2.64 25.49
N ALA A 151 4.09 -3.31 25.94
CA ALA A 151 3.43 -2.95 27.18
C ALA A 151 4.30 -3.45 28.35
N GLU A 152 5.36 -2.69 28.63
CA GLU A 152 6.09 -2.77 29.89
C GLU A 152 5.05 -2.80 31.03
N PRO A 153 5.02 -3.84 31.89
CA PRO A 153 4.07 -3.89 32.97
C PRO A 153 4.36 -2.69 33.87
N ALA A 154 3.47 -1.71 33.84
CA ALA A 154 3.52 -0.56 34.73
C ALA A 154 3.83 -1.08 36.14
N PRO A 155 4.81 -0.49 36.86
CA PRO A 155 5.16 -0.97 38.18
C PRO A 155 3.90 -0.99 39.01
N GLN A 156 3.46 -2.18 39.41
CA GLN A 156 2.34 -2.35 40.31
C GLN A 156 2.75 -1.61 41.59
N ARG A 157 2.26 -0.39 41.75
CA ARG A 157 2.32 0.33 43.03
C ARG A 157 1.60 -0.58 44.00
N ARG A 158 2.38 -1.31 44.81
CA ARG A 158 1.88 -1.96 46.01
C ARG A 158 1.13 -0.90 46.78
N ALA A 159 -0.18 -1.08 46.89
CA ALA A 159 -1.00 -0.35 47.83
C ALA A 159 -0.66 -0.88 49.23
N ASP A 160 0.56 -0.62 49.69
CA ASP A 160 0.88 -0.69 51.11
C ASP A 160 0.27 0.57 51.71
N GLY A 161 -0.86 0.38 52.39
CA GLY A 161 -1.75 1.41 52.93
C GLY A 161 -1.19 2.19 54.12
N ASP A 162 0.07 2.60 54.06
CA ASP A 162 0.63 3.55 55.02
C ASP A 162 0.46 4.97 54.49
N GLY A 163 -0.63 5.59 54.94
CA GLY A 163 -0.97 6.98 54.69
C GLY A 163 0.23 7.90 54.93
N TYR A 164 0.42 8.84 54.01
CA TYR A 164 1.38 9.92 54.13
C TYR A 164 1.06 10.74 55.39
N ASP A 165 1.89 10.60 56.42
CA ASP A 165 1.87 11.45 57.62
C ASP A 165 2.89 12.59 57.45
N PRO A 166 2.45 13.83 57.15
CA PRO A 166 3.33 14.97 56.93
C PRO A 166 4.09 15.41 58.18
N LEU A 167 3.78 14.86 59.36
CA LEU A 167 4.44 15.20 60.62
C LEU A 167 5.45 14.14 61.10
N ARG A 168 5.63 13.05 60.33
CA ARG A 168 6.59 11.99 60.64
C ARG A 168 8.03 12.52 60.53
N GLY A 169 8.57 13.00 61.63
CA GLY A 169 9.93 13.55 61.74
C GLY A 169 10.01 14.99 62.26
N PHE A 170 8.90 15.70 62.42
CA PHE A 170 8.90 17.04 63.00
C PHE A 170 8.85 16.95 64.54
N ASN A 171 10.01 17.12 65.19
CA ASN A 171 10.11 17.16 66.65
C ASN A 171 10.45 18.58 67.13
N PRO A 172 9.45 19.42 67.50
CA PRO A 172 9.67 20.80 67.90
C PRO A 172 10.32 20.96 69.29
N GLY A 173 10.67 19.87 69.98
CA GLY A 173 11.20 19.86 71.35
C GLY A 173 12.71 19.62 71.49
N ALA A 174 13.47 19.40 70.42
CA ALA A 174 14.90 19.13 70.49
C ALA A 174 15.75 20.42 70.67
N THR A 175 15.43 21.23 71.67
CA THR A 175 16.31 22.33 72.08
C THR A 175 17.53 21.76 72.80
N ARG A 176 18.71 21.96 72.19
CA ARG A 176 20.03 21.68 72.78
C ARG A 176 20.11 22.22 74.20
N ARG A 177 20.23 21.33 75.20
CA ARG A 177 20.71 21.72 76.52
C ARG A 177 22.18 22.15 76.41
N ARG A 178 22.46 23.38 76.85
CA ARG A 178 23.70 23.73 77.55
C ARG A 178 23.30 24.23 78.93
#